data_AF-A0A2V6E1B3-F1
#
_entry.id   AF-A0A2V6E1B3-F1
#
_cell.length_a   1.000
_cell.length_b   1.000
_cell.length_c   1.000
_cell.angle_alpha   90.00
_cell.angle_beta   90.00
_cell.angle_gamma   90.00
#
_symmetry.space_group_name_H-M   'P 1'
#
loop_
_entity.id
_entity.type
_entity.pdbx_description
1 polymer ?
#
loop_
_entity_poly.entity_id
_entity_poly.type
_entity_poly.pdbx_seq_one_letter_code
_entity_poly.pdbx_strand_id
1 'polypeptide(L)'
;MNPDLVAHATDGSAYTVRYDAVNAMLLNEFIKEHRKVEEQGRKNEEQEATINKLASKLAQQQKQIESLTAIVEKVSDRVALSQAAPQVLANQQ
;
A
#
# COMPACT_ATOMS: atom_id res chain seq x y z
N MET A 1 -7.26 -22.55 -24.47
CA MET A 1 -8.08 -23.54 -25.21
C MET A 1 -7.19 -24.73 -25.51
N ASN A 2 -7.46 -25.91 -24.92
CA ASN A 2 -6.66 -27.12 -25.21
C ASN A 2 -7.22 -27.81 -26.48
N PRO A 3 -6.42 -27.98 -27.55
CA PRO A 3 -6.85 -28.68 -28.77
C PRO A 3 -7.23 -30.15 -28.55
N ASP A 4 -6.77 -30.80 -27.47
CA ASP A 4 -7.08 -32.21 -27.15
C ASP A 4 -8.54 -32.45 -26.73
N LEU A 5 -9.33 -31.38 -26.60
CA LEU A 5 -10.76 -31.45 -26.28
C LEU A 5 -11.65 -31.73 -27.49
N VAL A 6 -11.07 -31.75 -28.70
CA VAL A 6 -11.78 -32.05 -29.95
C VAL A 6 -11.68 -33.54 -30.24
N ALA A 7 -12.79 -34.27 -30.11
CA ALA A 7 -12.88 -35.64 -30.60
C ALA A 7 -13.21 -35.63 -32.10
N HIS A 8 -12.46 -36.38 -32.91
CA HIS A 8 -12.74 -36.58 -34.32
C HIS A 8 -13.53 -37.88 -34.52
N ALA A 9 -14.60 -37.84 -35.32
CA ALA A 9 -15.25 -39.06 -35.78
C ALA A 9 -14.39 -39.77 -36.83
N THR A 10 -14.59 -41.08 -36.99
CA THR A 10 -13.88 -41.95 -37.95
C THR A 10 -13.99 -41.54 -39.42
N ASP A 11 -14.86 -40.57 -39.76
CA ASP A 11 -15.08 -40.03 -41.11
C ASP A 11 -14.41 -38.66 -41.36
N GLY A 12 -13.63 -38.15 -40.41
CA GLY A 12 -12.96 -36.84 -40.52
C GLY A 12 -13.85 -35.64 -40.17
N SER A 13 -15.10 -35.85 -39.76
CA SER A 13 -16.00 -34.77 -39.34
C SER A 13 -15.90 -34.55 -37.83
N ALA A 14 -15.53 -33.34 -37.40
CA ALA A 14 -15.49 -32.98 -35.98
C ALA A 14 -16.89 -32.58 -35.51
N TYR A 15 -17.59 -33.45 -34.78
CA TYR A 15 -18.84 -33.08 -34.11
C TYR A 15 -18.97 -33.74 -32.75
N THR A 16 -18.36 -33.13 -31.74
CA THR A 16 -18.96 -32.78 -30.43
C THR A 16 -17.84 -32.41 -29.47
N VAL A 17 -17.87 -31.18 -28.96
CA VAL A 17 -17.07 -30.83 -27.78
C VAL A 17 -17.61 -31.66 -26.62
N ARG A 18 -16.77 -32.47 -25.96
CA ARG A 18 -17.18 -33.21 -24.75
C ARG A 18 -17.54 -32.17 -23.69
N TYR A 19 -18.83 -31.89 -23.54
CA TYR A 19 -19.36 -30.92 -22.57
C TYR A 19 -18.82 -31.18 -21.17
N ASP A 20 -18.71 -32.46 -20.77
CA ASP A 20 -18.13 -32.85 -19.48
C ASP A 20 -16.64 -32.46 -19.34
N ALA A 21 -15.86 -32.54 -20.43
CA ALA A 21 -14.45 -32.16 -20.43
C ALA A 21 -14.26 -30.64 -20.39
N VAL A 22 -15.14 -29.88 -21.04
CA VAL A 22 -15.14 -28.41 -20.95
C VAL A 22 -15.62 -27.94 -19.57
N ASN A 23 -16.65 -28.58 -19.01
CA ASN A 23 -17.15 -28.26 -17.67
C ASN A 23 -16.09 -28.52 -16.60
N ALA A 24 -15.36 -29.64 -16.68
CA ALA A 24 -14.25 -29.92 -15.77
C ALA A 24 -13.10 -28.90 -15.92
N MET A 25 -12.80 -28.46 -17.15
CA MET A 25 -11.81 -27.41 -17.39
C MET A 25 -12.27 -26.07 -16.78
N LEU A 26 -13.51 -25.66 -17.02
CA LEU A 26 -14.06 -24.40 -16.50
C LEU A 26 -14.14 -24.39 -14.98
N LEU A 27 -14.52 -25.52 -14.36
CA LEU A 27 -14.54 -25.65 -12.90
C LEU A 27 -13.13 -25.49 -12.31
N ASN A 28 -12.12 -26.10 -12.94
CA ASN A 28 -10.73 -25.95 -12.52
C ASN A 28 -10.27 -24.49 -12.63
N GLU A 29 -10.57 -23.82 -13.74
CA GLU A 29 -10.24 -22.40 -13.92
C GLU A 29 -11.00 -21.51 -12.92
N PHE A 30 -12.27 -21.80 -12.63
CA PHE A 30 -13.05 -21.10 -11.62
C PHE A 30 -12.43 -21.24 -10.22
N ILE A 31 -12.03 -22.45 -9.83
CA ILE A 31 -11.37 -22.70 -8.54
C ILE A 31 -10.03 -21.96 -8.45
N LYS A 32 -9.25 -21.93 -9.54
CA LYS A 32 -7.98 -21.18 -9.57
C LYS A 32 -8.20 -19.68 -9.40
N GLU A 33 -9.13 -19.10 -10.15
CA GLU A 33 -9.40 -17.67 -10.06
C GLU A 33 -10.02 -17.30 -8.71
N HIS A 34 -10.90 -18.15 -8.15
CA HIS A 34 -11.43 -17.93 -6.80
C HIS A 34 -10.32 -17.87 -5.74
N ARG A 35 -9.40 -18.86 -5.75
CA ARG A 35 -8.25 -18.86 -4.83
C ARG A 35 -7.36 -17.64 -4.98
N LYS A 36 -7.15 -17.18 -6.23
CA LYS A 36 -6.37 -15.97 -6.52
C LYS A 36 -7.06 -14.72 -5.97
N VAL A 37 -8.38 -14.62 -6.10
CA VAL A 37 -9.17 -13.52 -5.53
C VAL A 37 -9.12 -13.55 -4.00
N GLU A 38 -9.22 -14.72 -3.37
CA GLU A 38 -9.07 -14.86 -1.91
C GLU A 38 -7.66 -14.45 -1.42
N GLU A 39 -6.62 -14.83 -2.15
CA GLU A 39 -5.25 -14.42 -1.84
C GLU A 39 -5.05 -12.91 -2.00
N GLN A 40 -5.62 -12.32 -3.06
CA GLN A 40 -5.62 -10.87 -3.24
C GLN A 40 -6.38 -10.16 -2.13
N GLY A 41 -7.53 -10.69 -1.70
CA GLY A 41 -8.30 -10.17 -0.57
C GLY A 41 -7.46 -10.10 0.71
N ARG A 42 -6.79 -11.21 1.06
CA ARG A 42 -5.89 -11.25 2.23
C ARG A 42 -4.73 -10.25 2.13
N LYS A 43 -4.10 -10.16 0.96
CA LYS A 43 -3.02 -9.17 0.73
C LYS A 43 -3.52 -7.74 0.87
N ASN A 44 -4.74 -7.44 0.41
CA ASN A 44 -5.33 -6.11 0.55
C ASN A 44 -5.60 -5.78 2.03
N GLU A 45 -6.12 -6.72 2.82
CA GLU A 45 -6.33 -6.53 4.26
C GLU A 45 -5.01 -6.27 5.00
N GLU A 46 -3.95 -7.04 4.69
CA GLU A 46 -2.61 -6.84 5.25
C GLU A 46 -2.02 -5.46 4.88
N GLN A 47 -2.24 -5.04 3.63
CA GLN A 47 -1.83 -3.72 3.15
C GLN A 47 -2.58 -2.60 3.86
N GLU A 48 -3.90 -2.72 4.04
CA GLU A 48 -4.72 -1.74 4.75
C GLU A 48 -4.27 -1.58 6.20
N ALA A 49 -4.02 -2.69 6.90
CA ALA A 49 -3.49 -2.68 8.26
C ALA A 49 -2.12 -1.97 8.33
N THR A 50 -1.25 -2.21 7.35
CA THR A 50 0.06 -1.57 7.26
C THR A 50 -0.06 -0.06 7.00
N ILE A 51 -0.94 0.35 6.08
CA ILE A 51 -1.20 1.76 5.77
C ILE A 51 -1.70 2.48 7.01
N ASN A 52 -2.67 1.91 7.74
CA ASN A 52 -3.20 2.50 8.97
C ASN A 52 -2.12 2.69 10.04
N LYS A 53 -1.24 1.69 10.21
CA LYS A 53 -0.10 1.78 11.13
C LYS A 53 0.89 2.87 10.74
N LEU A 54 1.19 3.00 9.44
CA LEU A 54 2.08 4.04 8.94
C LEU A 54 1.47 5.43 9.08
N ALA A 55 0.19 5.60 8.77
CA ALA A 55 -0.53 6.86 8.93
C ALA A 55 -0.52 7.34 10.40
N SER A 56 -0.75 6.42 11.35
CA SER A 56 -0.65 6.73 12.77
C SER A 56 0.75 7.18 13.20
N LYS A 57 1.80 6.49 12.73
CA LYS A 57 3.19 6.88 12.99
C LYS A 57 3.54 8.24 12.39
N LEU A 58 3.09 8.52 11.16
CA LEU A 58 3.29 9.82 10.52
C LEU A 58 2.63 10.94 11.30
N ALA A 59 1.40 10.76 11.77
CA ALA A 59 0.71 11.74 12.61
C ALA A 59 1.45 12.00 13.93
N GLN A 60 2.04 10.96 14.53
CA GLN A 60 2.87 11.11 15.73
C GLN A 60 4.16 11.89 15.43
N GLN A 61 4.84 11.56 14.34
CA GLN A 61 6.06 12.26 13.91
C GLN A 61 5.78 13.72 13.59
N GLN A 62 4.65 14.04 12.94
CA GLN A 62 4.25 15.40 12.66
C GLN A 62 4.11 16.24 13.94
N LYS A 63 3.46 15.70 14.98
CA LYS A 63 3.36 16.37 16.29
C LYS A 63 4.72 16.58 16.95
N GLN A 64 5.63 15.61 16.83
CA GLN A 64 6.99 15.72 17.37
C GLN A 64 7.76 16.82 16.65
N ILE A 65 7.64 16.91 15.32
CA ILE A 65 8.26 17.96 14.51
C ILE A 65 7.73 19.33 14.92
N GLU A 66 6.40 19.50 15.05
CA GLU A 66 5.79 20.75 15.50
C GLU A 66 6.30 21.19 16.87
N SER A 67 6.39 20.25 17.82
CA SER A 67 6.96 20.54 19.14
C SER A 67 8.44 20.94 19.08
N LEU A 68 9.24 20.28 18.23
CA LEU A 68 10.65 20.62 18.06
C LEU A 68 10.82 22.00 17.42
N THR A 69 10.01 22.33 16.41
CA THR A 69 10.00 23.65 15.77
C THR A 69 9.72 24.75 16.79
N ALA A 70 8.69 24.59 17.63
CA ALA A 70 8.37 25.57 18.68
C ALA A 70 9.51 25.74 19.71
N ILE A 71 10.22 24.65 20.04
CA ILE A 71 11.39 24.71 20.92
C ILE A 71 12.52 25.48 20.24
N VAL A 72 12.79 25.23 18.97
CA VAL A 72 13.85 25.90 18.20
C VAL A 72 13.57 27.39 18.06
N GLU A 73 12.33 27.79 17.78
CA GLU A 73 11.91 29.20 17.74
C GLU A 73 12.17 29.89 19.09
N LYS A 74 11.71 29.28 20.19
CA LYS A 74 11.91 29.83 21.54
C LYS A 74 13.39 29.95 21.93
N VAL A 75 14.23 29.00 21.54
CA VAL A 75 15.68 29.06 21.79
C VAL A 75 16.30 30.18 20.96
N SER A 76 15.89 30.32 19.70
CA SER A 76 16.35 31.40 18.81
C SER A 76 16.03 32.78 19.38
N ASP A 77 14.80 32.99 19.87
CA ASP A 77 14.39 34.24 20.51
C ASP A 77 15.23 34.57 21.75
N ARG A 78 15.48 33.57 22.59
CA ARG A 78 16.32 33.73 23.80
C ARG A 78 17.76 34.11 23.46
N VAL A 79 18.32 33.49 22.42
CA VAL A 79 19.67 33.80 21.95
C VAL A 79 19.72 35.24 21.41
N ALA A 80 18.75 35.64 20.59
CA ALA A 80 18.67 37.00 20.07
C ALA A 80 18.57 38.06 21.18
N LEU A 81 17.71 37.84 22.19
CA LEU A 81 17.58 38.72 23.36
C LEU A 81 18.89 38.80 24.17
N SER A 82 19.58 37.67 24.34
CA SER A 82 20.85 37.60 25.09
C SER A 82 21.98 38.31 24.36
N GLN A 83 21.97 38.37 23.03
CA GLN A 83 22.94 39.11 22.22
C GLN A 83 22.66 40.62 22.18
N ALA A 84 21.40 41.04 22.29
CA ALA A 84 21.02 42.45 22.28
C ALA A 84 21.33 43.16 23.61
N ALA A 85 21.19 42.46 24.75
CA ALA A 85 21.42 43.05 26.08
C ALA A 85 22.82 43.67 26.29
N PRO A 86 23.93 43.03 25.86
CA PRO A 86 25.27 43.63 25.91
C PRO A 86 25.44 44.90 25.04
N GLN A 87 24.77 44.99 23.88
CA GLN A 87 24.91 46.12 22.97
C GLN A 87 24.22 47.39 23.48
N VAL A 88 23.08 47.24 24.17
CA VAL A 88 22.38 48.36 24.81
C VAL A 88 23.23 48.97 25.94
N LEU A 89 23.98 48.14 26.68
CA LEU A 89 24.88 48.60 27.74
C LEU A 89 26.15 49.29 27.19
N ALA A 90 26.61 48.92 25.98
CA ALA A 90 27.79 49.52 25.34
C ALA A 90 27.50 50.90 24.68
N ASN A 91 26.25 51.16 24.29
CA ASN A 91 25.84 52.43 23.65
C ASN A 91 25.35 53.52 24.64
N GLN A 92 25.43 53.27 25.96
CA GLN A 92 25.02 54.20 27.01
C GLN A 92 26.21 54.75 27.84
N GLN A 93 27.44 54.66 27.32
CA GLN A 93 28.64 55.25 27.92
C GLN A 93 29.17 56.42 27.10
#